data_AF-A0A6C0AR21-F1
#
_entry.id   AF-A0A6C0AR21-F1
#
_cell.length_a   1.000
_cell.length_b   1.000
_cell.length_c   1.000
_cell.angle_alpha   90.00
_cell.angle_beta   90.00
_cell.angle_gamma   90.00
#
_symmetry.space_group_name_H-M   'P 1'
#
loop_
_entity.id
_entity.type
_entity.pdbx_description
1 polymer ?
#
loop_
_entity_poly.entity_id
_entity_poly.type
_entity_poly.pdbx_seq_one_letter_code
_entity_poly.pdbx_strand_id
1 'polypeptide(L)'
;MATPNNLKCVTYTDEHSVSNSSYEDLMIGLDHKILGCGAANLFVNDTVILTANKGKQRYAMVVQLTERIYDCDLWAAHGGKRWDHNFKFVPITTVFPITPEIKTAMKDLGLKHELNPNNLLNSRFCSSKMWPLLEDLFASKVFVKLE
;
A
#
# COMPACT_ATOMS: atom_id res chain seq x y z
N MET A 1 24.00 -1.21 10.70
CA MET A 1 23.60 -1.37 9.29
C MET A 1 22.10 -1.16 9.25
N ALA A 2 21.61 -0.17 8.49
CA ALA A 2 20.18 0.04 8.35
C ALA A 2 19.59 -1.20 7.66
N THR A 3 18.61 -1.85 8.28
CA THR A 3 17.89 -2.97 7.68
C THR A 3 17.33 -2.48 6.34
N PRO A 4 17.55 -3.18 5.22
CA PRO A 4 16.94 -2.77 3.97
C PRO A 4 15.42 -2.69 4.18
N ASN A 5 14.82 -1.55 3.85
CA ASN A 5 13.37 -1.33 3.95
C ASN A 5 12.69 -2.50 3.23
N ASN A 6 11.99 -3.39 3.97
CA ASN A 6 11.28 -4.45 3.30
C ASN A 6 10.11 -3.80 2.56
N LEU A 7 9.94 -4.20 1.30
CA LEU A 7 8.74 -3.86 0.57
C LEU A 7 7.67 -4.90 0.85
N LYS A 8 6.50 -4.45 1.27
CA LYS A 8 5.30 -5.25 1.54
C LYS A 8 4.11 -4.70 0.77
N CYS A 9 3.09 -5.54 0.59
CA CYS A 9 1.81 -5.10 0.03
C CYS A 9 0.67 -5.52 0.97
N VAL A 10 -0.18 -4.56 1.29
CA VAL A 10 -1.40 -4.74 2.08
C VAL A 10 -2.58 -4.40 1.18
N THR A 11 -3.56 -5.29 1.13
CA THR A 11 -4.76 -5.13 0.33
C THR A 11 -5.97 -5.11 1.25
N TYR A 12 -6.66 -3.97 1.30
CA TYR A 12 -7.98 -3.90 1.93
C TYR A 12 -9.00 -4.62 1.04
N THR A 13 -9.89 -5.37 1.68
CA THR A 13 -10.98 -6.11 1.02
C THR A 13 -12.31 -5.63 1.59
N ASP A 14 -13.30 -5.48 0.71
CA ASP A 14 -14.60 -4.94 1.08
C ASP A 14 -15.26 -5.74 2.22
N GLU A 15 -15.08 -7.06 2.24
CA GLU A 15 -15.61 -7.97 3.27
C GLU A 15 -15.23 -7.61 4.72
N HIS A 16 -14.14 -6.86 4.91
CA HIS A 16 -13.62 -6.52 6.23
C HIS A 16 -13.54 -5.02 6.48
N SER A 17 -14.01 -4.20 5.53
CA SER A 17 -13.86 -2.76 5.56
C SER A 17 -15.12 -2.05 6.08
N VAL A 18 -14.95 -0.83 6.57
CA VAL A 18 -16.06 0.09 6.92
C VAL A 18 -17.02 0.18 5.73
N SER A 19 -18.32 0.08 6.00
CA SER A 19 -19.38 0.19 4.98
C SER A 19 -19.24 -0.75 3.78
N ASN A 20 -18.51 -1.87 3.92
CA ASN A 20 -18.11 -2.74 2.81
C ASN A 20 -17.34 -2.02 1.69
N SER A 21 -16.47 -1.06 2.06
CA SER A 21 -15.71 -0.22 1.13
C SER A 21 -14.24 -0.21 1.50
N SER A 22 -13.43 -1.04 0.84
CA SER A 22 -11.97 -1.05 1.02
C SER A 22 -11.32 0.29 0.70
N TYR A 23 -11.91 1.06 -0.23
CA TYR A 23 -11.47 2.42 -0.51
C TYR A 23 -11.73 3.37 0.66
N GLU A 24 -12.84 3.22 1.37
CA GLU A 24 -13.14 4.04 2.55
C GLU A 24 -12.12 3.79 3.67
N ASP A 25 -11.76 2.53 3.91
CA ASP A 25 -10.69 2.17 4.86
C ASP A 25 -9.34 2.79 4.49
N LEU A 26 -9.01 2.82 3.20
CA LEU A 26 -7.81 3.49 2.71
C LEU A 26 -7.84 4.99 3.01
N MET A 27 -8.98 5.65 2.81
CA MET A 27 -9.12 7.09 3.04
C MET A 27 -9.12 7.42 4.55
N ILE A 28 -9.84 6.66 5.38
CA ILE A 28 -9.81 6.82 6.85
C ILE A 28 -8.38 6.69 7.37
N GLY A 29 -7.66 5.65 6.92
CA GLY A 29 -6.27 5.44 7.28
C GLY A 29 -5.35 6.57 6.79
N LEU A 30 -5.60 7.11 5.59
CA LEU A 30 -4.87 8.26 5.06
C LEU A 30 -5.06 9.51 5.92
N ASP A 31 -6.31 9.87 6.23
CA ASP A 31 -6.65 11.09 6.96
C ASP A 31 -6.00 11.11 8.36
N HIS A 32 -5.85 9.94 8.97
CA HIS A 32 -5.25 9.77 10.30
C HIS A 32 -3.77 9.35 10.25
N LYS A 33 -3.23 9.06 9.06
CA LYS A 33 -1.89 8.51 8.83
C LYS A 33 -1.64 7.19 9.56
N ILE A 34 -2.66 6.33 9.59
CA ILE A 34 -2.63 5.01 10.23
C ILE A 34 -2.95 3.93 9.18
N LEU A 35 -2.10 2.92 9.12
CA LEU A 35 -2.34 1.67 8.40
C LEU A 35 -2.92 0.65 9.36
N GLY A 36 -4.06 0.06 9.03
CA GLY A 36 -4.63 -1.10 9.71
C GLY A 36 -4.42 -2.34 8.83
N CYS A 37 -4.16 -3.51 9.41
CA CYS A 37 -4.09 -4.75 8.65
C CYS A 37 -4.22 -5.99 9.54
N GLY A 38 -4.55 -7.13 8.94
CA GLY A 38 -4.46 -8.45 9.57
C GLY A 38 -3.08 -9.11 9.45
N ALA A 39 -2.09 -8.46 8.83
CA ALA A 39 -0.78 -9.06 8.57
C ALA A 39 0.19 -8.82 9.74
N ALA A 40 0.61 -9.90 10.41
CA ALA A 40 1.53 -9.84 11.55
C ALA A 40 2.99 -9.57 11.18
N ASN A 41 3.35 -9.63 9.90
CA ASN A 41 4.74 -9.61 9.41
C ASN A 41 5.18 -8.24 8.84
N LEU A 42 4.61 -7.16 9.37
CA LEU A 42 4.98 -5.77 9.09
C LEU A 42 5.80 -5.21 10.25
N PHE A 43 6.83 -4.44 9.92
CA PHE A 43 7.75 -3.85 10.88
C PHE A 43 7.90 -2.34 10.64
N VAL A 44 8.31 -1.63 11.69
CA VAL A 44 8.70 -0.22 11.56
C VAL A 44 9.82 -0.10 10.51
N ASN A 45 9.76 0.96 9.70
CA ASN A 45 10.57 1.24 8.52
C ASN A 45 10.26 0.42 7.26
N ASP A 46 9.35 -0.56 7.32
CA ASP A 46 8.88 -1.23 6.10
C ASP A 46 8.21 -0.20 5.18
N THR A 47 8.44 -0.35 3.88
CA THR A 47 7.69 0.36 2.85
C THR A 47 6.52 -0.51 2.43
N VAL A 48 5.32 0.06 2.41
CA VAL A 48 4.10 -0.68 2.17
C VAL A 48 3.35 -0.07 0.99
N ILE A 49 3.01 -0.92 0.03
CA ILE A 49 2.02 -0.61 -1.00
C ILE A 49 0.65 -0.96 -0.41
N LEU A 50 -0.13 0.07 -0.09
CA LEU A 50 -1.52 -0.06 0.28
C LEU A 50 -2.37 -0.13 -0.98
N THR A 51 -3.29 -1.08 -1.07
CA THR A 51 -4.22 -1.18 -2.21
C THR A 51 -5.65 -1.40 -1.74
N ALA A 52 -6.60 -0.83 -2.49
CA ALA A 52 -8.03 -0.91 -2.22
C ALA A 52 -8.83 -0.85 -3.52
N ASN A 53 -10.11 -1.24 -3.48
CA ASN A 53 -11.01 -1.16 -4.63
C ASN A 53 -12.12 -0.14 -4.38
N LYS A 54 -12.49 0.60 -5.43
CA LYS A 54 -13.72 1.41 -5.49
C LYS A 54 -14.50 0.97 -6.72
N GLY A 55 -15.51 0.11 -6.52
CA GLY A 55 -16.18 -0.58 -7.62
C GLY A 55 -15.19 -1.46 -8.40
N LYS A 56 -15.08 -1.26 -9.71
CA LYS A 56 -14.15 -2.02 -10.59
C LYS A 56 -12.73 -1.43 -10.67
N GLN A 57 -12.49 -0.26 -10.08
CA GLN A 57 -11.20 0.42 -10.14
C GLN A 57 -10.37 0.11 -8.89
N ARG A 58 -9.13 -0.34 -9.08
CA ARG A 58 -8.15 -0.52 -7.99
C ARG A 58 -7.35 0.77 -7.80
N TYR A 59 -7.10 1.12 -6.55
CA TYR A 59 -6.29 2.26 -6.14
C TYR A 59 -5.09 1.76 -5.33
N ALA A 60 -4.02 2.55 -5.32
CA ALA A 60 -2.86 2.29 -4.50
C ALA A 60 -2.27 3.57 -3.90
N MET A 61 -1.50 3.38 -2.84
CA MET A 61 -0.65 4.39 -2.22
C MET A 61 0.59 3.69 -1.66
N VAL A 62 1.75 4.36 -1.70
CA VAL A 62 2.97 3.85 -1.09
C VAL A 62 3.30 4.68 0.15
N VAL A 63 3.61 4.00 1.25
CA VAL A 63 3.88 4.61 2.55
C VAL A 63 5.10 3.97 3.21
N GLN A 64 5.74 4.69 4.14
CA GLN A 64 6.74 4.14 5.04
C GLN A 64 6.19 4.04 6.46
N LEU A 65 6.29 2.87 7.09
CA LEU A 65 5.86 2.67 8.47
C LEU A 65 6.84 3.31 9.44
N THR A 66 6.33 4.00 10.46
CA THR A 66 7.16 4.77 11.41
C THR A 66 6.98 4.33 12.85
N GLU A 67 5.80 3.86 13.23
CA GLU A 67 5.49 3.48 14.62
C GLU A 67 4.42 2.38 14.62
N ARG A 68 4.52 1.43 15.55
CA ARG A 68 3.46 0.44 15.79
C ARG A 68 2.48 0.96 16.84
N ILE A 69 1.19 0.84 16.56
CA ILE A 69 0.10 1.18 17.46
C ILE A 69 -0.55 -0.11 17.94
N TYR A 70 -0.51 -0.37 19.25
CA TYR A 70 -1.07 -1.59 19.84
C TYR A 70 -2.57 -1.47 20.11
N ASP A 71 -3.02 -0.27 20.46
CA ASP A 71 -4.43 0.01 20.73
C ASP A 71 -4.95 1.08 19.79
N CYS A 72 -5.79 0.67 18.85
CA CYS A 72 -6.35 1.53 17.80
C CYS A 72 -7.77 1.05 17.50
N ASP A 73 -8.73 1.93 17.71
CA ASP A 73 -10.15 1.74 17.44
C ASP A 73 -10.63 2.59 16.26
N LEU A 74 -9.71 3.19 15.49
CA LEU A 74 -10.02 4.15 14.43
C LEU A 74 -11.14 3.66 13.50
N TRP A 75 -10.98 2.50 12.87
CA TRP A 75 -12.01 1.95 11.98
C TRP A 75 -13.30 1.58 12.71
N ALA A 76 -13.22 1.14 13.97
CA ALA A 76 -14.40 0.84 14.78
C ALA A 76 -15.21 2.10 15.11
N ALA A 77 -14.54 3.23 15.36
CA ALA A 77 -15.20 4.53 15.57
C ALA A 77 -15.96 5.03 14.32
N HIS A 78 -15.59 4.54 13.14
CA HIS A 78 -16.28 4.79 11.87
C HIS A 78 -17.31 3.70 11.51
N GLY A 79 -17.63 2.77 12.43
CA GLY A 79 -18.60 1.69 12.21
C GLY A 79 -18.04 0.44 11.53
N GLY A 80 -16.72 0.34 11.38
CA GLY A 80 -16.03 -0.85 10.89
C GLY A 80 -15.57 -1.80 12.00
N LYS A 81 -14.63 -2.69 11.66
CA LYS A 81 -13.97 -3.59 12.62
C LYS A 81 -12.63 -3.02 13.04
N ARG A 82 -12.18 -3.40 14.23
CA ARG A 82 -10.81 -3.17 14.68
C ARG A 82 -9.85 -4.07 13.89
N TRP A 83 -8.74 -3.49 13.45
CA TRP A 83 -7.64 -4.25 12.85
C TRP A 83 -6.69 -4.80 13.91
N ASP A 84 -6.16 -6.00 13.67
CA ASP A 84 -5.24 -6.69 14.59
C ASP A 84 -3.89 -5.98 14.72
N HIS A 85 -3.41 -5.37 13.62
CA HIS A 85 -2.13 -4.67 13.56
C HIS A 85 -2.32 -3.28 12.99
N ASN A 86 -1.79 -2.28 13.69
CA ASN A 86 -1.91 -0.87 13.32
C ASN A 86 -0.54 -0.20 13.35
N PHE A 87 -0.29 0.70 12.40
CA PHE A 87 0.98 1.41 12.29
C PHE A 87 0.77 2.86 11.85
N LYS A 88 1.51 3.81 12.44
CA LYS A 88 1.64 5.14 11.84
C LYS A 88 2.51 5.05 10.60
N PHE A 89 2.25 5.93 9.64
CA PHE A 89 3.05 5.99 8.42
C PHE A 89 3.32 7.43 7.96
N VAL A 90 4.31 7.56 7.08
CA VAL A 90 4.54 8.75 6.26
C VAL A 90 4.22 8.39 4.80
N PRO A 91 3.34 9.15 4.11
CA PRO A 91 3.04 8.87 2.71
C PRO A 91 4.24 9.21 1.83
N ILE A 92 4.57 8.29 0.93
CA ILE A 92 5.56 8.49 -0.15
C ILE A 92 4.85 8.99 -1.41
N THR A 93 3.62 8.51 -1.65
CA THR A 93 2.76 8.96 -2.76
C THR A 93 1.40 9.42 -2.25
N THR A 94 0.67 10.16 -3.08
CA THR A 94 -0.79 10.29 -2.93
C THR A 94 -1.49 8.98 -3.31
N VAL A 95 -2.80 8.90 -3.07
CA VAL A 95 -3.63 7.79 -3.58
C VAL A 95 -3.82 7.98 -5.09
N PHE A 96 -3.46 6.96 -5.86
CA PHE A 96 -3.58 6.97 -7.32
C PHE A 96 -4.37 5.76 -7.84
N PRO A 97 -5.13 5.91 -8.95
CA PRO A 97 -5.78 4.78 -9.60
C PRO A 97 -4.75 3.93 -10.33
N ILE A 98 -4.87 2.60 -10.26
CA ILE A 98 -4.05 1.67 -11.05
C ILE A 98 -4.66 1.55 -12.45
N THR A 99 -4.29 2.47 -13.33
CA THR A 99 -4.77 2.51 -14.72
C THR A 99 -4.08 1.45 -15.60
N PRO A 100 -4.60 1.17 -16.82
CA PRO A 100 -3.91 0.32 -17.78
C PRO A 100 -2.49 0.79 -18.11
N GLU A 101 -2.27 2.10 -18.18
CA GLU A 101 -0.95 2.69 -18.46
C GLU A 101 0.04 2.38 -17.34
N ILE A 102 -0.39 2.54 -16.08
CA ILE A 102 0.43 2.18 -14.91
C ILE A 102 0.72 0.67 -14.90
N LYS A 103 -0.28 -0.17 -15.23
CA LYS A 103 -0.08 -1.62 -15.33
C LYS A 103 0.95 -1.98 -16.40
N THR A 104 0.88 -1.33 -17.56
CA THR A 104 1.84 -1.54 -18.65
C THR A 104 3.24 -1.07 -18.24
N ALA A 105 3.37 0.12 -17.63
CA ALA A 105 4.64 0.63 -17.13
C ALA A 105 5.26 -0.31 -16.08
N MET A 106 4.46 -0.79 -15.12
CA MET A 106 4.87 -1.79 -14.13
C MET A 106 5.31 -3.10 -14.79
N LYS A 107 4.64 -3.52 -15.86
CA LYS A 107 4.99 -4.73 -16.62
C LYS A 107 6.34 -4.58 -17.31
N ASP A 108 6.52 -3.48 -18.03
CA ASP A 108 7.73 -3.22 -18.82
C ASP A 108 8.96 -3.04 -17.92
N LEU A 109 8.80 -2.31 -16.80
CA LEU A 109 9.85 -2.19 -15.78
C LEU A 109 10.12 -3.53 -15.09
N GLY A 110 9.09 -4.34 -14.84
CA GLY A 110 9.25 -5.68 -14.29
C GLY A 110 10.17 -6.53 -15.16
N LEU A 111 9.90 -6.55 -16.46
CA LEU A 111 10.71 -7.27 -17.43
C LEU A 111 12.14 -6.74 -17.51
N LYS A 112 12.34 -5.41 -17.49
CA LYS A 112 13.66 -4.76 -17.48
C LYS A 112 14.52 -5.19 -16.28
N HIS A 113 13.90 -5.42 -15.13
CA HIS A 113 14.56 -5.85 -13.89
C HIS A 113 14.53 -7.37 -13.68
N GLU A 114 14.13 -8.16 -14.69
CA GLU A 114 13.98 -9.63 -14.60
C GLU A 114 13.03 -10.08 -13.47
N LEU A 115 12.04 -9.24 -13.14
CA LEU A 115 11.02 -9.48 -12.13
C LEU A 115 9.70 -9.91 -12.78
N ASN A 116 8.93 -10.74 -12.07
CA ASN A 116 7.56 -11.04 -12.48
C ASN A 116 6.63 -9.86 -12.09
N PRO A 117 6.07 -9.13 -13.07
CA PRO A 117 5.29 -7.92 -12.79
C PRO A 117 3.94 -8.21 -12.11
N ASN A 118 3.44 -9.45 -12.18
CA ASN A 118 2.22 -9.85 -11.49
C ASN A 118 2.38 -9.84 -9.95
N ASN A 119 3.61 -9.72 -9.45
CA ASN A 119 3.92 -9.82 -8.03
C ASN A 119 3.82 -8.48 -7.27
N LEU A 120 3.88 -7.32 -7.93
CA LEU A 120 4.06 -6.02 -7.24
C LEU A 120 2.84 -5.64 -6.38
N LEU A 121 1.65 -6.04 -6.84
CA LEU A 121 0.37 -5.73 -6.20
C LEU A 121 -0.27 -6.95 -5.56
N ASN A 122 0.50 -8.03 -5.40
CA ASN A 122 0.07 -9.23 -4.72
C ASN A 122 0.79 -9.30 -3.37
N SER A 123 0.01 -9.26 -2.29
CA SER A 123 0.53 -9.32 -0.91
C SER A 123 1.43 -10.52 -0.64
N ARG A 124 1.24 -11.64 -1.36
CA ARG A 124 2.07 -12.85 -1.19
C ARG A 124 3.43 -12.78 -1.86
N PHE A 125 3.56 -11.96 -2.89
CA PHE A 125 4.76 -11.96 -3.76
C PHE A 125 5.53 -10.64 -3.74
N CYS A 126 4.95 -9.60 -3.14
CA CYS A 126 5.62 -8.33 -2.91
C CYS A 126 6.82 -8.52 -1.98
N SER A 127 8.00 -8.07 -2.42
CA SER A 127 9.26 -8.23 -1.68
C SER A 127 10.26 -7.12 -2.03
N SER A 128 11.31 -6.99 -1.22
CA SER A 128 12.39 -6.01 -1.43
C SER A 128 13.11 -6.14 -2.77
N LYS A 129 13.05 -7.31 -3.43
CA LYS A 129 13.57 -7.49 -4.81
C LYS A 129 12.88 -6.57 -5.82
N MET A 130 11.70 -6.05 -5.49
CA MET A 130 10.94 -5.15 -6.35
C MET A 130 11.26 -3.67 -6.12
N TRP A 131 12.20 -3.36 -5.22
CA TRP A 131 12.60 -1.98 -4.92
C TRP A 131 13.11 -1.19 -6.15
N PRO A 132 13.99 -1.75 -7.00
CA PRO A 132 14.48 -1.02 -8.18
C PRO A 132 13.36 -0.61 -9.14
N LEU A 133 12.29 -1.40 -9.20
CA LEU A 133 11.12 -1.10 -10.00
C LEU A 133 10.31 0.06 -9.42
N LEU A 134 10.17 0.14 -8.10
CA LEU A 134 9.52 1.29 -7.45
C LEU A 134 10.34 2.56 -7.61
N GLU A 135 11.66 2.49 -7.49
CA GLU A 135 12.55 3.62 -7.75
C GLU A 135 12.40 4.13 -9.18
N ASP A 136 12.40 3.23 -10.18
CA ASP A 136 12.16 3.61 -11.59
C ASP A 136 10.76 4.18 -11.79
N LEU A 137 9.72 3.61 -11.15
CA LEU A 137 8.36 4.15 -11.20
C LEU A 137 8.32 5.57 -10.61
N PHE A 138 8.88 5.80 -9.42
CA PHE A 138 8.90 7.11 -8.77
C PHE A 138 9.81 8.13 -9.47
N ALA A 139 10.89 7.69 -10.10
CA ALA A 139 11.77 8.56 -10.89
C ALA A 139 11.14 8.90 -12.25
N SER A 140 10.37 7.98 -12.82
CA SER A 140 9.54 8.29 -13.97
C SER A 140 8.45 9.27 -13.56
N LYS A 141 8.15 10.26 -14.40
CA LYS A 141 7.07 11.24 -14.16
C LYS A 141 5.66 10.63 -14.10
N VAL A 142 5.55 9.30 -14.03
CA VAL A 142 4.30 8.54 -13.93
C VAL A 142 3.62 8.77 -12.56
N PHE A 143 4.39 9.00 -11.49
CA PHE A 143 3.85 9.29 -10.15
C PHE A 143 4.17 10.70 -9.63
N VAL A 144 5.07 11.43 -10.31
CA VAL A 144 5.49 12.77 -9.89
C VAL A 144 4.62 13.83 -10.56
N LYS A 145 3.46 14.08 -9.94
CA LYS A 145 2.81 15.39 -9.69
C LYS A 145 1.30 15.22 -9.64
N LEU A 146 0.76 15.16 -8.43
CA LEU A 146 -0.48 15.87 -8.13
C LEU A 146 -0.11 16.82 -7.00
N GLU A 147 0.15 18.07 -7.41
CA GLU A 147 0.20 19.23 -6.51
C GLU A 147 -1.11 19.37 -5.74
#